data_AF-B8YEL7-F1
#
_entry.id   AF-B8YEL7-F1
#
_cell.length_a   1.000
_cell.length_b   1.000
_cell.length_c   1.000
_cell.angle_alpha   90.00
_cell.angle_beta   90.00
_cell.angle_gamma   90.00
#
_symmetry.space_group_name_H-M   'P 1'
#
loop_
_entity.id
_entity.type
_entity.pdbx_description
1 polymer ?
#
loop_
_entity_poly.entity_id
_entity_poly.type
_entity_poly.pdbx_seq_one_letter_code
_entity_poly.pdbx_strand_id
1 'polypeptide(L)'
;YDWDVGNEAFNDNGTLRSTIWSSMGSDYIEQAFRWARAADPQAQLFYNDYSAELTNAKSDVIYGMAQDFKARGVPIDGVGIQSH
;
A
#
# COMPACT_ATOMS: atom_id res chain seq x y z
N TYR A 1 -14.45 4.74 9.97
CA TYR A 1 -14.00 5.71 8.96
C TYR A 1 -12.92 4.99 8.17
N ASP A 2 -11.75 5.52 7.89
CA ASP A 2 -10.70 4.82 7.13
C ASP A 2 -9.30 5.36 7.47
N TRP A 3 -8.27 4.62 7.06
CA TRP A 3 -6.88 5.03 7.18
C TRP A 3 -6.10 4.72 5.90
N ASP A 4 -5.41 5.72 5.38
CA ASP A 4 -4.32 5.53 4.43
C ASP A 4 -3.08 5.04 5.20
N VAL A 5 -2.93 3.72 5.30
CA VAL A 5 -1.86 3.10 6.08
C VAL A 5 -0.51 3.24 5.40
N GLY A 6 -0.49 3.10 4.08
CA GLY A 6 0.66 3.40 3.22
C GLY A 6 0.29 4.48 2.22
N ASN A 7 1.15 5.49 2.09
CA ASN A 7 0.97 6.57 1.13
C ASN A 7 2.21 6.70 0.24
N GLU A 8 2.02 6.64 -1.08
CA GLU A 8 3.04 6.99 -2.10
C GLU A 8 4.37 6.21 -2.02
N ALA A 9 4.26 4.92 -1.70
CA ALA A 9 5.43 4.06 -1.51
C ALA A 9 6.10 3.67 -2.83
N PHE A 10 5.45 3.82 -3.98
CA PHE A 10 6.03 3.51 -5.29
C PHE A 10 6.45 4.77 -6.06
N ASN A 11 7.57 4.67 -6.76
CA ASN A 11 7.95 5.62 -7.81
C ASN A 11 7.12 5.36 -9.08
N ASP A 12 7.13 6.31 -10.02
CA ASP A 12 6.37 6.24 -11.28
C ASP A 12 6.78 5.06 -12.18
N ASN A 13 8.01 4.56 -12.00
CA ASN A 13 8.52 3.36 -12.68
C ASN A 13 8.17 2.04 -11.98
N GLY A 14 7.34 2.07 -10.93
CA GLY A 14 6.92 0.90 -10.16
C GLY A 14 7.94 0.38 -9.13
N THR A 15 9.11 1.00 -9.02
CA THR A 15 10.07 0.62 -7.97
C THR A 15 9.64 1.16 -6.61
N LEU A 16 9.95 0.44 -5.54
CA LEU A 16 9.73 0.92 -4.18
C LEU A 16 10.60 2.15 -3.91
N ARG A 17 10.00 3.20 -3.35
CA ARG A 17 10.68 4.45 -3.01
C ARG A 17 11.63 4.23 -1.84
N SER A 18 12.88 4.68 -1.99
CA SER A 18 13.83 4.68 -0.89
C SER A 18 13.46 5.76 0.13
N THR A 19 13.17 5.36 1.36
CA THR A 19 12.79 6.25 2.47
C THR A 19 13.53 5.85 3.74
N ILE A 20 13.31 6.56 4.85
CA ILE A 20 13.83 6.15 6.16
C ILE A 20 13.33 4.75 6.59
N TRP A 21 12.15 4.35 6.11
CA TRP A 21 11.53 3.05 6.41
C TRP A 21 12.19 1.89 5.68
N SER A 22 12.96 2.16 4.61
CA SER A 22 13.68 1.12 3.87
C SER A 22 14.68 0.36 4.73
N SER A 23 15.12 0.94 5.86
CA SER A 23 15.96 0.28 6.86
C SER A 23 15.27 -0.88 7.59
N MET A 24 13.93 -0.92 7.60
CA MET A 24 13.13 -1.97 8.25
C MET A 24 12.95 -3.22 7.38
N GLY A 25 13.47 -3.21 6.14
CA GLY A 25 13.24 -4.26 5.14
C GLY A 25 12.18 -3.85 4.12
N SER A 26 12.10 -4.56 2.99
CA SER A 26 11.15 -4.27 1.91
C SER A 26 9.69 -4.58 2.26
N ASP A 27 9.46 -5.28 3.37
CA ASP A 27 8.15 -5.69 3.87
C ASP A 27 7.51 -4.68 4.85
N TYR A 28 8.13 -3.50 5.05
CA TYR A 28 7.66 -2.51 6.03
C TYR A 28 6.20 -2.07 5.79
N ILE A 29 5.74 -2.06 4.53
CA ILE A 29 4.34 -1.73 4.19
C ILE A 29 3.42 -2.81 4.77
N GLU A 30 3.72 -4.09 4.55
CA GLU A 30 2.94 -5.20 5.13
C GLU A 30 2.89 -5.10 6.66
N GLN A 31 4.05 -4.84 7.29
CA GLN A 31 4.14 -4.71 8.74
C GLN A 31 3.22 -3.59 9.24
N ALA A 32 3.19 -2.43 8.56
CA ALA A 32 2.29 -1.33 8.89
C ALA A 32 0.81 -1.73 8.83
N PHE A 33 0.39 -2.46 7.78
CA PHE A 33 -0.99 -2.96 7.67
C PHE A 33 -1.35 -3.95 8.78
N ARG A 34 -0.46 -4.88 9.12
CA ARG A 34 -0.68 -5.83 10.23
C ARG A 34 -0.81 -5.11 11.57
N TRP A 35 0.05 -4.12 11.83
CA TRP A 35 -0.02 -3.32 13.05
C TRP A 35 -1.28 -2.45 13.11
N ALA A 36 -1.66 -1.81 12.00
CA ALA A 36 -2.88 -1.02 11.92
C ALA A 36 -4.13 -1.87 12.22
N ARG A 37 -4.23 -3.07 11.64
CA ARG A 37 -5.33 -4.00 11.94
C ARG A 37 -5.34 -4.47 13.39
N ALA A 38 -4.17 -4.70 13.98
CA ALA A 38 -4.07 -5.09 15.39
C ALA A 38 -4.49 -3.96 16.34
N ALA A 39 -4.21 -2.71 15.97
CA ALA A 39 -4.58 -1.53 16.75
C ALA A 39 -6.06 -1.16 16.62
N ASP A 40 -6.64 -1.26 15.41
CA ASP A 40 -8.07 -1.03 15.16
C ASP A 40 -8.63 -2.10 14.19
N PRO A 41 -9.29 -3.15 14.74
CA PRO A 41 -9.90 -4.20 13.94
C PRO A 41 -11.08 -3.75 13.06
N GLN A 42 -11.67 -2.57 13.31
CA GLN A 42 -12.86 -2.09 12.60
C GLN A 42 -12.55 -1.04 11.52
N ALA A 43 -11.38 -0.41 11.57
CA ALA A 43 -10.95 0.54 10.54
C ALA A 43 -10.89 -0.12 9.14
N GLN A 44 -11.23 0.65 8.11
CA GLN A 44 -10.90 0.28 6.74
C GLN A 44 -9.47 0.74 6.42
N LEU A 45 -8.62 -0.16 5.93
CA LEU A 45 -7.20 0.09 5.72
C LEU A 45 -6.90 0.16 4.22
N PHE A 46 -6.42 1.32 3.77
CA PHE A 46 -6.13 1.62 2.38
C PHE A 46 -4.65 1.82 2.12
N TYR A 47 -4.20 1.44 0.93
CA TYR A 47 -2.98 1.96 0.32
C TYR A 47 -3.36 3.10 -0.63
N ASN A 48 -2.76 4.28 -0.51
CA ASN A 48 -3.11 5.46 -1.28
C ASN A 48 -1.93 5.97 -2.13
N ASP A 49 -2.19 6.33 -3.39
CA ASP A 49 -1.13 6.81 -4.29
C ASP A 49 -1.64 7.66 -5.47
N TYR A 50 -0.73 8.44 -6.06
CA TYR A 50 -0.94 9.24 -7.27
C TYR A 50 -0.46 8.52 -8.54
N SER A 51 -0.92 8.97 -9.71
CA SER A 51 -0.53 8.44 -11.03
C SER A 51 -0.78 6.94 -11.20
N ALA A 52 -1.82 6.43 -10.54
CA ALA A 52 -2.28 5.04 -10.60
C ALA A 52 -3.68 4.92 -11.22
N GLU A 53 -4.27 6.03 -11.66
CA GLU A 53 -5.57 6.12 -12.32
C GLU A 53 -5.58 5.55 -13.76
N LEU A 54 -4.40 5.43 -14.39
CA LEU A 54 -4.20 4.81 -15.69
C LEU A 54 -3.40 3.51 -15.57
N THR A 55 -3.52 2.63 -16.57
CA THR A 55 -2.66 1.44 -16.68
C THR A 55 -1.22 1.83 -16.99
N ASN A 56 -0.32 1.62 -16.03
CA ASN A 56 1.12 1.86 -16.13
C ASN A 56 1.91 0.99 -15.14
N ALA A 57 3.24 1.13 -15.14
CA ALA A 57 4.11 0.37 -14.25
C ALA A 57 3.77 0.54 -12.75
N LYS A 58 3.32 1.73 -12.35
CA LYS A 58 2.93 2.02 -10.96
C LYS A 58 1.60 1.36 -10.60
N SER A 59 0.58 1.46 -11.45
CA SER A 59 -0.70 0.75 -11.22
C SER A 59 -0.51 -0.76 -11.17
N ASP A 60 0.38 -1.30 -12.00
CA ASP A 60 0.67 -2.75 -12.07
C ASP A 60 1.28 -3.25 -10.75
N VAL A 61 2.26 -2.54 -10.18
CA VAL A 61 2.86 -2.96 -8.91
C VAL A 61 1.93 -2.74 -7.71
N ILE A 62 1.09 -1.71 -7.72
CA ILE A 62 0.07 -1.49 -6.68
C ILE A 62 -0.95 -2.63 -6.71
N TYR A 63 -1.43 -2.99 -7.91
CA TYR A 63 -2.33 -4.13 -8.09
C TYR A 63 -1.69 -5.45 -7.63
N GLY A 64 -0.44 -5.69 -8.04
CA GLY A 64 0.32 -6.87 -7.63
C GLY A 64 0.51 -6.96 -6.11
N MET A 65 0.84 -5.84 -5.46
CA MET A 65 0.94 -5.78 -3.99
C MET A 65 -0.40 -6.09 -3.32
N ALA A 66 -1.50 -5.49 -3.78
CA ALA A 66 -2.83 -5.75 -3.22
C ALA A 66 -3.26 -7.23 -3.41
N GLN A 67 -2.96 -7.83 -4.57
CA GLN A 67 -3.20 -9.26 -4.80
C GLN A 67 -2.37 -10.14 -3.86
N ASP A 68 -1.07 -9.88 -3.74
CA ASP A 68 -0.17 -10.62 -2.85
C ASP A 68 -0.61 -10.53 -1.39
N PHE A 69 -0.98 -9.33 -0.93
CA PHE A 69 -1.48 -9.10 0.42
C PHE A 69 -2.73 -9.92 0.70
N LYS A 70 -3.71 -9.89 -0.22
CA LYS A 70 -4.92 -10.72 -0.09
C LYS A 70 -4.59 -12.21 -0.10
N ALA A 71 -3.66 -12.66 -0.94
CA ALA A 71 -3.27 -14.07 -1.03
C ALA A 71 -2.60 -14.58 0.25
N ARG A 72 -1.83 -13.73 0.95
CA ARG A 72 -1.10 -14.09 2.18
C ARG A 72 -1.82 -13.68 3.47
N GLY A 73 -3.05 -13.17 3.38
CA GLY A 73 -3.81 -12.71 4.55
C GLY A 73 -3.17 -11.50 5.26
N VAL A 74 -2.49 -10.63 4.52
CA VAL A 74 -2.16 -9.28 4.99
C VAL A 74 -3.45 -8.46 4.92
N PRO A 75 -3.85 -7.76 5.99
CA PRO A 75 -5.07 -6.98 5.98
C PRO A 75 -4.92 -5.80 5.02
N ILE A 76 -5.81 -5.70 4.03
CA ILE A 76 -5.96 -4.54 3.14
C ILE A 76 -7.41 -4.54 2.66
N ASP A 77 -8.09 -3.41 2.82
CA ASP A 77 -9.51 -3.29 2.50
C ASP A 77 -9.73 -2.56 1.17
N GLY A 78 -8.78 -1.74 0.74
CA GLY A 78 -8.84 -1.12 -0.58
C GLY A 78 -7.56 -0.39 -1.01
N VAL A 79 -7.66 0.22 -2.19
CA VAL A 79 -6.63 1.08 -2.80
C VAL A 79 -7.28 2.43 -3.09
N GLY A 80 -6.69 3.51 -2.57
CA GLY A 80 -7.06 4.89 -2.85
C GLY A 80 -6.30 5.42 -4.06
N ILE A 81 -7.03 6.07 -4.97
CA ILE A 81 -6.46 6.72 -6.16
C ILE A 81 -6.64 8.22 -5.99
N GLN A 82 -5.53 8.94 -5.77
CA GLN A 82 -5.57 10.39 -5.45
C GLN A 82 -6.22 11.22 -6.56
N SER A 83 -6.11 10.77 -7.82
CA SER A 83 -6.75 11.40 -8.99
C SER A 83 -6.39 12.89 -9.16
N HIS A 84 -5.11 13.21 -9.02
CA HIS A 84 -4.56 14.53 -9.33
C HIS A 84 -4.69 14.90 -10.81
#